data_AF-A0A7H8S7E9-F1
#
_entry.id   AF-A0A7H8S7E9-F1
#
_cell.length_a   1.000
_cell.length_b   1.000
_cell.length_c   1.000
_cell.angle_alpha   90.00
_cell.angle_beta   90.00
_cell.angle_gamma   90.00
#
_symmetry.space_group_name_H-M   'P 1'
#
loop_
_entity.id
_entity.type
_entity.pdbx_description
1 polymer ?
#
loop_
_entity_poly.entity_id
_entity_poly.type
_entity_poly.pdbx_seq_one_letter_code
_entity_poly.pdbx_strand_id
1 'polypeptide(L)'
;MPFIYLSGGVTNDQFVETLHFAKEAGAKFSGSLCGRAIWKDGVQPFAEKGKDAQYQWLETTGLENLNKVKKAIKDTATPWS
;
A
#
# COMPACT_ATOMS: atom_id res chain seq x y z
N MET A 1 -2.09 -2.25 23.14
CA MET A 1 -2.64 -3.16 22.13
C MET A 1 -2.01 -2.82 20.79
N PRO A 2 -1.48 -3.78 20.02
CA PRO A 2 -1.02 -3.54 18.66
C PRO A 2 -2.15 -3.01 17.79
N PHE A 3 -1.85 -2.10 16.86
CA PHE A 3 -2.83 -1.59 15.89
C PHE A 3 -2.18 -1.40 14.52
N ILE A 4 -2.98 -1.44 13.46
CA ILE A 4 -2.53 -1.31 12.07
C ILE A 4 -3.41 -0.30 11.32
N TYR A 5 -2.86 0.30 10.27
CA TYR A 5 -3.60 1.22 9.40
C TYR A 5 -4.24 0.51 8.20
N LEU A 6 -5.43 0.97 7.83
CA LEU A 6 -6.11 0.62 6.58
C LEU A 6 -5.90 1.79 5.60
N SER A 7 -5.71 1.52 4.31
CA SER A 7 -5.44 2.59 3.33
C SER A 7 -6.65 3.45 2.96
N GLY A 8 -7.86 3.10 3.38
CA GLY A 8 -9.05 3.97 3.23
C GLY A 8 -9.51 4.25 1.79
N GLY A 9 -8.76 3.86 0.76
CA GLY A 9 -9.04 4.20 -0.64
C GLY A 9 -8.30 5.43 -1.17
N VAL A 10 -7.31 5.95 -0.42
CA VAL A 10 -6.38 6.99 -0.90
C VAL A 10 -5.40 6.40 -1.94
N THR A 11 -4.62 7.25 -2.60
CA THR A 11 -3.60 6.81 -3.57
C THR A 11 -2.43 6.10 -2.87
N ASN A 12 -1.59 5.38 -3.63
CA ASN A 12 -0.39 4.73 -3.08
C ASN A 12 0.52 5.73 -2.37
N ASP A 13 0.83 6.84 -3.05
CA ASP A 13 1.76 7.84 -2.54
C ASP A 13 1.19 8.55 -1.29
N GLN A 14 -0.11 8.90 -1.29
CA GLN A 14 -0.77 9.45 -0.10
C GLN A 14 -0.69 8.51 1.10
N PHE A 15 -0.89 7.20 0.88
CA PHE A 15 -0.82 6.24 1.97
C PHE A 15 0.61 6.11 2.50
N VAL A 16 1.60 6.04 1.62
CA VAL A 16 3.03 6.00 1.98
C VAL A 16 3.42 7.23 2.81
N GLU A 17 3.09 8.43 2.33
CA GLU A 17 3.34 9.69 3.05
C GLU A 17 2.66 9.71 4.42
N THR A 18 1.42 9.20 4.52
CA THR A 18 0.69 9.12 5.79
C THR A 18 1.40 8.22 6.81
N LEU A 19 2.05 7.12 6.38
CA LEU A 19 2.81 6.25 7.29
C LEU A 19 4.05 6.96 7.85
N HIS A 20 4.76 7.74 7.01
CA HIS A 20 5.88 8.55 7.45
C HIS A 20 5.43 9.66 8.42
N PHE A 21 4.38 10.39 8.06
CA PHE A 21 3.78 11.40 8.91
C PHE A 21 3.34 10.84 10.27
N ALA A 22 2.69 9.67 10.29
CA ALA A 22 2.27 9.02 11.53
C ALA A 22 3.47 8.69 12.43
N LYS A 23 4.57 8.21 11.85
CA LYS A 23 5.82 7.94 12.58
C LYS A 23 6.44 9.21 13.16
N GLU A 24 6.53 10.27 12.36
CA GLU A 24 7.04 11.58 12.79
C GLU A 24 6.19 12.18 13.92
N ALA A 25 4.88 12.00 13.86
CA ALA A 25 3.94 12.38 14.93
C ALA A 25 4.00 11.47 16.18
N GLY A 26 4.85 10.44 16.18
CA GLY A 26 5.08 9.56 17.33
C GLY A 26 4.17 8.33 17.41
N ALA A 27 3.33 8.06 16.40
CA ALA A 27 2.47 6.88 16.37
C ALA A 27 3.31 5.59 16.37
N LYS A 28 2.89 4.61 17.19
CA LYS A 28 3.53 3.29 17.34
C LYS A 28 2.67 2.18 16.73
N PHE A 29 2.29 2.36 15.47
CA PHE A 29 1.53 1.34 14.74
C PHE A 29 2.43 0.16 14.35
N SER A 30 1.83 -1.01 14.18
CA SER A 30 2.53 -2.29 13.98
C SER A 30 2.48 -2.83 12.55
N GLY A 31 1.85 -2.12 11.63
CA GLY A 31 1.75 -2.53 10.23
C GLY A 31 0.58 -1.89 9.50
N SER A 32 0.21 -2.48 8.37
CA SER A 32 -0.96 -2.06 7.58
C SER A 32 -1.68 -3.23 6.95
N LEU A 33 -2.99 -3.08 6.73
CA LEU A 33 -3.78 -3.89 5.81
C LEU A 33 -4.19 -2.99 4.63
N CYS A 34 -3.35 -2.97 3.60
CA CYS A 34 -3.50 -2.07 2.45
C CYS A 34 -4.03 -2.82 1.23
N GLY A 35 -5.15 -2.36 0.68
CA GLY A 35 -5.78 -2.95 -0.51
C GLY A 35 -5.71 -2.04 -1.72
N ARG A 36 -6.75 -1.21 -1.90
CA ARG A 36 -6.99 -0.40 -3.12
C ARG A 36 -5.82 0.47 -3.54
N ALA A 37 -5.05 1.02 -2.58
CA ALA A 37 -3.86 1.81 -2.89
C ALA A 37 -2.73 0.99 -3.58
N ILE A 38 -2.84 -0.33 -3.67
CA ILE A 38 -1.89 -1.20 -4.39
C ILE A 38 -2.46 -1.65 -5.75
N TRP A 39 -3.72 -2.09 -5.80
CA TRP A 39 -4.24 -2.84 -6.96
C TRP A 39 -5.39 -2.18 -7.73
N LYS A 40 -5.98 -1.08 -7.23
CA LYS A 40 -7.21 -0.51 -7.80
C LYS A 40 -7.08 -0.17 -9.28
N ASP A 41 -5.96 0.42 -9.68
CA ASP A 41 -5.79 0.90 -11.05
C ASP A 41 -5.58 -0.26 -12.04
N GLY A 42 -5.26 -1.46 -11.56
CA GLY A 42 -5.25 -2.70 -12.35
C GLY A 42 -6.65 -3.19 -12.77
N VAL A 43 -7.72 -2.62 -12.20
CA VAL A 43 -9.11 -2.94 -12.61
C VAL A 43 -9.41 -2.40 -14.01
N GLN A 44 -8.86 -1.24 -14.39
CA GLN A 44 -9.11 -0.67 -15.72
C GLN A 44 -8.49 -1.53 -16.85
N PRO A 45 -7.20 -1.93 -16.79
CA PRO A 45 -6.62 -2.89 -17.74
C PRO A 45 -7.42 -4.19 -17.85
N PHE A 46 -7.92 -4.70 -16.72
CA PHE A 46 -8.79 -5.88 -16.72
C PHE A 46 -10.09 -5.64 -17.51
N ALA A 47 -10.79 -4.55 -17.21
CA ALA A 47 -12.08 -4.23 -17.82
C ALA A 47 -11.96 -3.98 -19.33
N GLU A 48 -10.86 -3.36 -19.77
CA GLU A 48 -10.66 -2.98 -21.18
C GLU A 48 -10.02 -4.09 -22.02
N LYS A 49 -9.10 -4.87 -21.44
CA LYS A 49 -8.20 -5.76 -22.20
C LYS A 49 -8.13 -7.18 -21.63
N GLY A 50 -8.90 -7.47 -20.59
CA GLY A 50 -8.99 -8.79 -19.99
C GLY A 50 -7.84 -9.13 -19.03
N LYS A 51 -7.83 -10.40 -18.63
CA LYS A 51 -6.99 -10.95 -17.56
C LYS A 51 -5.49 -10.74 -17.77
N ASP A 52 -4.99 -10.96 -18.98
CA ASP A 52 -3.54 -10.91 -19.23
C ASP A 52 -2.99 -9.49 -19.11
N ALA A 53 -3.76 -8.48 -19.51
CA ALA A 53 -3.40 -7.07 -19.31
C ALA A 53 -3.37 -6.68 -17.83
N GLN A 54 -4.30 -7.21 -17.03
CA GLN A 54 -4.26 -7.05 -15.57
C GLN A 54 -3.01 -7.68 -14.96
N TYR A 55 -2.63 -8.88 -15.43
CA TYR A 55 -1.46 -9.58 -14.93
C TYR A 55 -0.17 -8.82 -15.23
N GLN A 56 -0.01 -8.34 -16.46
CA GLN A 56 1.11 -7.45 -16.81
C GLN A 56 1.14 -6.19 -15.95
N TRP A 57 -0.02 -5.58 -15.66
CA TRP A 57 -0.10 -4.42 -14.78
C TRP A 57 0.28 -4.76 -13.32
N LEU A 58 -0.15 -5.92 -12.81
CA LEU A 58 0.20 -6.39 -11.46
C LEU A 58 1.70 -6.69 -11.33
N GLU A 59 2.31 -7.28 -12.35
CA GLU A 59 3.75 -7.61 -12.39
C GLU A 59 4.64 -6.37 -12.51
N THR A 60 4.08 -5.24 -12.95
CA THR A 60 4.79 -3.96 -13.10
C THR A 60 4.34 -2.94 -12.04
N THR A 61 3.36 -2.10 -12.35
CA THR A 61 2.89 -1.01 -11.47
C THR A 61 2.35 -1.54 -10.14
N GLY A 62 1.63 -2.66 -10.14
CA GLY A 62 1.14 -3.28 -8.91
C GLY A 62 2.27 -3.70 -7.96
N LEU A 63 3.33 -4.29 -8.51
CA LEU A 63 4.54 -4.69 -7.77
C LEU A 63 5.31 -3.47 -7.26
N GLU A 64 5.44 -2.41 -8.05
CA GLU A 64 6.03 -1.14 -7.62
C GLU A 64 5.27 -0.54 -6.44
N ASN A 65 3.94 -0.46 -6.53
CA ASN A 65 3.06 0.03 -5.46
C ASN A 65 3.20 -0.81 -4.18
N LEU A 66 3.27 -2.13 -4.29
CA LEU A 66 3.50 -3.02 -3.16
C LEU A 66 4.87 -2.78 -2.52
N ASN A 67 5.91 -2.61 -3.35
CA ASN A 67 7.27 -2.39 -2.85
C ASN A 67 7.41 -1.04 -2.14
N LYS A 68 6.73 0.02 -2.61
CA LYS A 68 6.64 1.30 -1.90
C LYS A 68 6.03 1.13 -0.51
N VAL A 69 4.89 0.45 -0.40
CA VAL A 69 4.23 0.18 0.89
C VAL A 69 5.12 -0.67 1.80
N LYS A 70 5.74 -1.75 1.28
CA LYS A 70 6.68 -2.58 2.05
C LYS A 70 7.85 -1.78 2.60
N LYS A 71 8.42 -0.87 1.81
CA LYS A 71 9.51 0.00 2.24
C LYS A 71 9.04 0.93 3.36
N ALA A 72 7.92 1.63 3.16
CA ALA A 72 7.35 2.52 4.18
C ALA A 72 7.10 1.77 5.50
N ILE A 73 6.51 0.56 5.47
CA ILE A 73 6.29 -0.24 6.68
C ILE A 73 7.61 -0.57 7.39
N LYS A 74 8.66 -0.96 6.65
CA LYS A 74 10.00 -1.21 7.24
C LYS A 74 10.57 0.04 7.91
N ASP A 75 10.38 1.21 7.30
CA ASP A 75 10.97 2.47 7.78
C ASP A 75 10.19 3.06 8.97
N THR A 76 8.88 2.79 9.07
CA THR A 76 7.97 3.53 9.95
C THR A 76 7.36 2.69 11.08
N ALA A 77 7.04 1.42 10.84
CA ALA A 77 6.27 0.59 11.78
C ALA A 77 7.12 0.17 13.01
N THR A 78 6.44 -0.22 14.08
CA THR A 78 7.05 -0.73 15.31
C THR A 78 6.65 -2.19 15.52
N PRO A 79 7.58 -3.10 15.81
CA PRO A 79 7.25 -4.48 16.16
C PRO A 79 6.19 -4.54 17.27
N TRP A 80 5.33 -5.54 17.20
CA TRP A 80 4.28 -5.77 18.21
C TRP A 80 4.76 -6.64 19.38
N SER A 81 6.03 -7.07 19.32
CA SER A 81 6.77 -7.86 20.30
C SER A 81 8.07 -7.16 20.69
#